data_AF-A0A2R6GXC4-F1
#
_entry.id   AF-A0A2R6GXC4-F1
#
_cell.length_a   1.000
_cell.length_b   1.000
_cell.length_c   1.000
_cell.angle_alpha   90.00
_cell.angle_beta   90.00
_cell.angle_gamma   90.00
#
_symmetry.space_group_name_H-M   'P 1'
#
loop_
_entity.id
_entity.type
_entity.pdbx_description
1 polymer ?
#
loop_
_entity_poly.entity_id
_entity_poly.type
_entity_poly.pdbx_seq_one_letter_code
_entity_poly.pdbx_strand_id
1 'polypeptide(L)'
;MGRGRGRAQRPGRRRRPVVPLVTRREHGAGEEREERGKREGREVTDQLRELADAGVALSLPDRPSRCGACNGPVEDVAPDASTPAHAPDPAEQGVWRCVDCGQHFWKGSHWDRVARALADL
;
A
#
# COMPACT_ATOMS: atom_id res chain seq x y z
N MET A 1 20.37 51.50 29.00
CA MET A 1 19.76 50.77 27.86
C MET A 1 20.65 49.58 27.54
N GLY A 2 20.26 48.33 27.27
CA GLY A 2 18.95 47.71 27.16
C GLY A 2 19.05 46.22 27.53
N ARG A 3 17.90 45.65 27.90
CA ARG A 3 17.73 44.27 28.37
C ARG A 3 17.67 43.32 27.16
N GLY A 4 18.63 42.39 27.04
CA GLY A 4 18.58 41.30 26.07
C GLY A 4 17.63 40.20 26.54
N ARG A 5 16.43 40.13 25.94
CA ARG A 5 15.45 39.06 26.16
C ARG A 5 15.88 37.79 25.43
N GLY A 6 16.41 36.82 26.17
CA GLY A 6 16.65 35.47 25.66
C GLY A 6 15.32 34.78 25.32
N ARG A 7 15.15 34.39 24.05
CA ARG A 7 13.95 33.69 23.55
C ARG A 7 13.90 32.29 24.16
N ALA A 8 12.82 31.99 24.88
CA ALA A 8 12.50 30.64 25.34
C ALA A 8 12.29 29.71 24.14
N GLN A 9 13.04 28.61 24.10
CA GLN A 9 12.91 27.56 23.10
C GLN A 9 11.61 26.77 23.39
N ARG A 10 10.70 26.73 22.41
CA ARG A 10 9.45 25.96 22.51
C ARG A 10 9.74 24.46 22.45
N PRO A 11 9.17 23.62 23.33
CA PRO A 11 9.34 22.17 23.22
C PRO A 11 8.66 21.65 21.94
N GLY A 12 9.42 20.89 21.15
CA GLY A 12 8.97 20.30 19.90
C GLY A 12 7.77 19.38 20.12
N ARG A 13 6.73 19.55 19.30
CA ARG A 13 5.59 18.64 19.23
C ARG A 13 6.09 17.24 18.86
N ARG A 14 5.96 16.28 19.78
CA ARG A 14 6.22 14.87 19.48
C ARG A 14 5.23 14.43 18.40
N ARG A 15 5.73 14.00 17.24
CA ARG A 15 4.91 13.41 16.17
C ARG A 15 4.32 12.10 16.70
N ARG A 16 3.00 11.93 16.58
CA ARG A 16 2.34 10.64 16.85
C ARG A 16 2.84 9.62 15.83
N PRO A 17 3.23 8.40 16.22
CA PRO A 17 3.57 7.37 15.25
C PRO A 17 2.30 6.98 14.47
N VAL A 18 2.35 7.15 13.16
CA VAL A 18 1.42 6.47 12.24
C VAL A 18 1.98 5.05 12.12
N VAL A 19 1.23 4.05 12.58
CA VAL A 19 1.62 2.65 12.44
C VAL A 19 1.06 2.15 11.11
N PRO A 20 1.88 1.95 10.06
CA PRO A 20 1.40 1.32 8.85
C PRO A 20 1.10 -0.15 9.13
N LEU A 21 -0.11 -0.61 8.80
CA LEU A 21 -0.45 -2.03 8.75
C LEU A 21 0.32 -2.65 7.58
N VAL A 22 1.45 -3.29 7.88
CA VAL A 22 2.25 -4.03 6.88
C VAL A 22 1.93 -5.52 6.95
N THR A 23 1.35 -6.07 5.88
CA THR A 23 1.33 -7.51 5.62
C THR A 23 2.60 -7.85 4.83
N ARG A 24 3.63 -8.34 5.54
CA ARG A 24 4.91 -8.72 4.92
C ARG A 24 4.76 -9.99 4.07
N ARG A 25 5.23 -9.95 2.81
CA ARG A 25 5.59 -11.15 2.00
C ARG A 25 7.10 -11.37 2.07
N GLU A 26 7.50 -12.59 2.40
CA GLU A 26 8.89 -13.05 2.49
C GLU A 26 9.25 -13.81 1.20
N HIS A 27 10.40 -13.55 0.60
CA HIS A 27 11.02 -14.43 -0.40
C HIS A 27 12.45 -14.76 0.07
N GLY A 28 12.71 -16.04 0.38
CA GLY A 28 14.07 -16.56 0.53
C GLY A 28 14.27 -17.58 1.64
N ALA A 29 14.09 -18.86 1.28
CA ALA A 29 14.74 -20.09 1.78
C ALA A 29 15.06 -20.28 3.28
N GLY A 30 14.49 -21.35 3.84
CA GLY A 30 15.01 -22.01 5.05
C GLY A 30 13.92 -22.36 6.06
N GLU A 31 13.64 -23.66 6.17
CA GLU A 31 13.20 -24.36 7.39
C GLU A 31 11.74 -24.18 7.89
N GLU A 32 11.15 -25.35 8.11
CA GLU A 32 10.09 -25.68 9.08
C GLU A 32 8.83 -24.82 9.05
N ARG A 33 7.80 -25.36 8.39
CA ARG A 33 6.40 -24.94 8.53
C ARG A 33 5.97 -25.14 9.97
N GLU A 34 6.23 -24.17 10.82
CA GLU A 34 5.35 -23.95 11.96
C GLU A 34 3.99 -23.55 11.39
N GLU A 35 2.99 -24.31 11.82
CA GLU A 35 1.58 -24.13 11.54
C GLU A 35 1.23 -22.66 11.76
N ARG A 36 1.09 -21.91 10.66
CA ARG A 36 0.48 -20.59 10.65
C ARG A 36 -0.91 -20.78 11.22
N GLY A 37 -1.03 -20.59 12.54
CA GLY A 37 -2.30 -20.57 13.24
C GLY A 37 -3.22 -19.65 12.46
N LYS A 38 -4.22 -20.26 11.83
CA LYS A 38 -5.25 -19.54 11.10
C LYS A 38 -5.92 -18.66 12.15
N ARG A 39 -5.52 -17.39 12.25
CA ARG A 39 -6.38 -16.42 12.91
C ARG A 39 -7.67 -16.48 12.10
N GLU A 40 -8.76 -16.84 12.74
CA GLU A 40 -10.10 -16.53 12.24
C GLU A 40 -10.26 -15.00 12.30
N GLY A 41 -9.49 -14.31 11.45
CA GLY A 41 -9.75 -12.93 11.13
C GLY A 41 -11.08 -12.92 10.39
N ARG A 42 -11.95 -11.96 10.73
CA ARG A 42 -13.12 -11.64 9.90
C ARG A 42 -12.71 -11.59 8.44
N GLU A 43 -13.56 -12.12 7.56
CA GLU A 43 -13.36 -12.01 6.12
C GLU A 43 -13.10 -10.54 5.76
N VAL A 44 -12.17 -10.28 4.83
CA VAL A 44 -11.69 -8.91 4.53
C VAL A 44 -12.85 -7.97 4.20
N THR A 45 -13.89 -8.45 3.53
CA THR A 45 -15.09 -7.68 3.21
C THR A 45 -15.82 -7.17 4.46
N ASP A 46 -15.90 -7.96 5.53
CA ASP A 46 -16.56 -7.54 6.77
C ASP A 46 -15.76 -6.42 7.47
N GLN A 47 -14.43 -6.46 7.37
CA GLN A 47 -13.58 -5.39 7.88
C GLN A 47 -13.75 -4.10 7.07
N LEU A 48 -13.90 -4.20 5.75
CA LEU A 48 -14.17 -3.04 4.89
C LEU A 48 -15.54 -2.43 5.20
N ARG A 49 -16.58 -3.25 5.44
CA ARG A 49 -17.89 -2.76 5.88
C ARG A 49 -17.81 -1.99 7.19
N GLU A 50 -17.11 -2.54 8.18
CA GLU A 50 -16.93 -1.86 9.48
C GLU A 50 -16.29 -0.48 9.33
N LEU A 51 -15.30 -0.33 8.44
CA LEU A 51 -14.69 0.96 8.14
C LEU A 51 -15.67 1.91 7.43
N ALA A 52 -16.43 1.41 6.46
CA ALA A 52 -17.44 2.20 5.76
C ALA A 52 -18.53 2.69 6.71
N ASP A 53 -19.04 1.82 7.59
CA ASP A 53 -20.04 2.13 8.63
C ASP A 53 -19.51 3.16 9.64
N ALA A 54 -18.20 3.15 9.91
CA ALA A 54 -17.53 4.16 10.73
C ALA A 54 -17.32 5.51 10.00
N GLY A 55 -17.77 5.63 8.74
CA GLY A 55 -17.69 6.85 7.93
C GLY A 55 -16.35 7.04 7.22
N VAL A 56 -15.53 6.00 7.10
CA VAL A 56 -14.27 6.06 6.33
C VAL A 56 -14.58 5.97 4.84
N ALA A 57 -14.17 6.97 4.07
CA ALA A 57 -14.31 6.95 2.62
C ALA A 57 -13.36 5.93 1.98
N LEU A 58 -13.92 4.81 1.52
CA LEU A 58 -13.21 3.78 0.78
C LEU A 58 -13.31 4.08 -0.72
N SER A 59 -12.17 4.19 -1.39
CA SER A 59 -12.11 4.40 -2.84
C SER A 59 -10.93 3.65 -3.43
N LEU A 60 -11.09 3.22 -4.69
CA LEU A 60 -10.04 2.55 -5.44
C LEU A 60 -9.49 3.53 -6.48
N PRO A 61 -8.30 4.10 -6.28
CA PRO A 61 -7.78 5.15 -7.14
C PRO A 61 -7.43 4.61 -8.53
N ASP A 62 -7.58 5.43 -9.57
CA ASP A 62 -7.26 5.02 -10.94
C ASP A 62 -5.79 4.64 -11.18
N ARG A 63 -4.87 5.04 -10.30
CA ARG A 63 -3.46 4.68 -10.40
C ARG A 63 -2.94 4.28 -9.02
N PRO A 64 -2.20 3.18 -8.91
CA PRO A 64 -1.56 2.79 -7.66
C PRO A 64 -0.45 3.79 -7.31
N SER A 65 -0.46 4.29 -6.07
CA SER A 65 0.60 5.16 -5.54
C SER A 65 1.51 4.47 -4.51
N ARG A 66 1.09 3.29 -4.02
CA ARG A 66 1.77 2.50 -3.00
C ARG A 66 1.78 1.03 -3.35
N CYS A 67 2.88 0.36 -3.00
CA CYS A 67 3.06 -1.06 -3.22
C CYS A 67 2.24 -1.88 -2.21
N GLY A 68 1.37 -2.78 -2.69
CA GLY A 68 0.59 -3.68 -1.83
C GLY A 68 1.42 -4.72 -1.05
N ALA A 69 2.72 -4.87 -1.35
CA ALA A 69 3.60 -5.83 -0.68
C ALA A 69 4.55 -5.20 0.37
N CYS A 70 5.05 -3.99 0.12
CA CYS A 70 6.01 -3.32 1.01
C CYS A 70 5.61 -1.89 1.41
N ASN A 71 4.50 -1.37 0.86
CA ASN A 71 4.03 0.01 1.05
C ASN A 71 4.99 1.12 0.53
N GLY A 72 6.01 0.74 -0.25
CA GLY A 72 6.91 1.65 -0.96
C GLY A 72 6.21 2.49 -2.04
N PRO A 73 6.83 3.58 -2.54
CA PRO A 73 6.29 4.37 -3.64
C PRO A 73 6.28 3.56 -4.95
N VAL A 74 5.28 3.84 -5.79
CA VAL A 74 5.07 3.19 -7.08
C VAL A 74 5.07 4.26 -8.17
N GLU A 75 5.76 3.97 -9.28
CA GLU A 75 5.95 4.87 -10.42
C GLU A 75 5.44 4.22 -11.71
N ASP A 76 5.00 5.04 -12.67
CA ASP A 76 4.63 4.58 -14.02
C ASP A 76 5.85 4.00 -14.74
N VAL A 77 5.67 2.87 -15.42
CA VAL A 77 6.65 2.30 -16.34
C VAL A 77 6.46 2.94 -17.70
N ALA A 78 7.55 3.38 -18.32
CA ALA A 78 7.50 4.01 -19.63
C ALA A 78 7.00 3.02 -20.71
N PRO A 79 6.26 3.48 -21.74
CA PRO A 79 5.74 2.61 -22.80
C PRO A 79 6.80 1.83 -23.58
N ASP A 80 8.04 2.32 -23.62
CA ASP A 80 9.20 1.72 -24.30
C ASP A 80 10.08 0.89 -23.36
N ALA A 81 9.76 0.83 -22.06
CA ALA A 81 10.53 0.07 -21.10
C ALA A 81 10.25 -1.43 -21.20
N SER A 82 11.31 -2.23 -21.06
CA SER A 82 11.16 -3.68 -20.98
C SER A 82 10.54 -4.09 -19.64
N THR A 83 9.41 -4.80 -19.71
CA THR A 83 8.73 -5.40 -18.57
C THR A 83 8.98 -6.92 -18.52
N PRO A 84 8.80 -7.57 -17.36
CA PRO A 84 8.87 -9.03 -17.28
C PRO A 84 7.88 -9.71 -18.25
N ALA A 85 8.21 -10.89 -18.78
CA ALA A 85 7.38 -11.58 -19.78
C ALA A 85 5.94 -11.93 -19.36
N HIS A 86 5.64 -11.89 -18.06
CA HIS A 86 4.29 -12.13 -17.52
C HIS A 86 3.48 -10.83 -17.36
N ALA A 87 4.13 -9.67 -17.46
CA ALA A 87 3.48 -8.38 -17.44
C ALA A 87 2.95 -8.05 -18.84
N PRO A 88 1.85 -7.30 -18.94
CA PRO A 88 1.38 -6.79 -20.22
C PRO A 88 2.40 -5.80 -20.81
N ASP A 89 2.24 -5.52 -22.10
CA ASP A 89 2.99 -4.48 -22.78
C ASP A 89 2.64 -3.10 -22.15
N PRO A 90 3.63 -2.34 -21.62
CA PRO A 90 3.39 -1.02 -21.04
C PRO A 90 2.89 0.01 -22.08
N ALA A 91 3.05 -0.25 -23.37
CA ALA A 91 2.47 0.57 -24.44
C ALA A 91 0.96 0.32 -24.63
N GLU A 92 0.48 -0.87 -24.30
CA GLU A 92 -0.94 -1.24 -24.47
C GLU A 92 -1.75 -1.04 -23.18
N GLN A 93 -1.13 -1.25 -22.02
CA GLN A 93 -1.76 -1.13 -20.71
C GLN A 93 -0.83 -0.43 -19.72
N GLY A 94 -1.39 0.43 -18.86
CA GLY A 94 -0.64 1.05 -17.78
C GLY A 94 0.03 0.00 -16.88
N VAL A 95 1.35 0.02 -16.84
CA VAL A 95 2.18 -0.77 -15.94
C VAL A 95 2.86 0.16 -14.95
N TRP A 96 2.91 -0.24 -13.69
CA TRP A 96 3.58 0.50 -12.62
C TRP A 96 4.60 -0.37 -11.92
N ARG A 97 5.69 0.22 -11.43
CA ARG A 97 6.75 -0.48 -10.70
C ARG A 97 7.00 0.15 -9.33
N CYS A 98 7.14 -0.67 -8.30
CA CYS A 98 7.62 -0.23 -7.00
C CYS A 98 9.10 0.17 -7.07
N VAL A 99 9.45 1.31 -6.49
CA VAL A 99 10.85 1.77 -6.41
C VAL A 99 11.67 0.92 -5.44
N ASP A 100 11.06 0.47 -4.34
CA ASP A 100 11.76 -0.22 -3.26
C ASP A 100 11.98 -1.72 -3.53
N CYS A 101 10.94 -2.41 -4.03
CA CYS A 101 10.99 -3.88 -4.23
C CYS A 101 10.93 -4.33 -5.69
N GLY A 102 10.77 -3.41 -6.64
CA GLY A 102 10.74 -3.72 -8.08
C GLY A 102 9.51 -4.48 -8.57
N GLN A 103 8.52 -4.75 -7.71
CA GLN A 103 7.30 -5.44 -8.11
C GLN A 103 6.50 -4.60 -9.11
N HIS A 104 5.97 -5.27 -10.15
CA HIS A 104 5.15 -4.65 -11.19
C HIS A 104 3.65 -4.84 -10.90
N PHE A 105 2.85 -3.86 -11.33
CA PHE A 105 1.40 -3.81 -11.15
C PHE A 105 0.74 -3.37 -12.44
N TRP A 106 -0.47 -3.88 -12.69
CA TRP A 106 -1.33 -3.48 -13.81
C TRP A 106 -2.80 -3.73 -13.43
N LYS A 107 -3.74 -3.10 -14.14
CA LYS A 107 -5.17 -3.29 -13.93
C LYS A 107 -5.66 -4.56 -14.64
N GLY A 108 -5.52 -5.70 -13.98
CA GLY A 108 -6.07 -6.99 -14.43
C GLY A 108 -7.23 -7.49 -13.56
N SER A 109 -7.60 -8.77 -13.69
CA SER A 109 -8.75 -9.38 -12.99
C SER A 109 -8.75 -9.27 -11.46
N HIS A 110 -7.59 -9.04 -10.84
CA HIS A 110 -7.51 -8.76 -9.41
C HIS A 110 -8.10 -7.39 -9.08
N TRP A 111 -7.77 -6.38 -9.89
CA TRP A 111 -8.31 -5.03 -9.78
C TRP A 111 -9.84 -5.04 -9.88
N ASP A 112 -10.37 -5.74 -10.88
CA ASP A 112 -11.82 -5.86 -11.09
C ASP A 112 -12.52 -6.50 -9.89
N ARG A 113 -11.88 -7.49 -9.26
CA ARG A 113 -12.41 -8.13 -8.04
C ARG A 113 -12.45 -7.16 -6.86
N VAL A 114 -11.42 -6.36 -6.66
CA VAL A 114 -11.40 -5.33 -5.60
C VAL A 114 -12.46 -4.26 -5.88
N ALA A 115 -12.57 -3.80 -7.12
CA ALA A 115 -13.58 -2.82 -7.52
C ALA A 115 -15.01 -3.32 -7.26
N ARG A 116 -15.31 -4.57 -7.61
CA ARG A 116 -16.61 -5.21 -7.30
C ARG A 116 -16.84 -5.32 -5.80
N ALA A 117 -15.86 -5.81 -5.05
CA ALA A 117 -15.98 -5.95 -3.60
C ALA A 117 -16.27 -4.62 -2.90
N LEU A 118 -15.74 -3.49 -3.39
CA LEU A 118 -16.03 -2.16 -2.87
C LEU A 118 -17.41 -1.63 -3.30
N ALA A 119 -17.89 -1.99 -4.50
CA ALA A 119 -19.21 -1.61 -4.98
C ALA A 119 -20.35 -2.36 -4.25
N ASP A 120 -20.04 -3.53 -3.67
CA ASP A 120 -20.96 -4.37 -2.91
C ASP A 120 -20.97 -4.10 -1.38
N LEU A 121 -20.28 -3.03 -0.94
CA LEU A 121 -20.33 -2.53 0.44
C LEU A 121 -21.55 -1.64 0.65
#